data_AF-A0A7X4JLK6-F1
#
_entry.id   AF-A0A7X4JLK6-F1
#
_cell.length_a   1.000
_cell.length_b   1.000
_cell.length_c   1.000
_cell.angle_alpha   90.00
_cell.angle_beta   90.00
_cell.angle_gamma   90.00
#
_symmetry.space_group_name_H-M   'P 1'
#
loop_
_entity.id
_entity.type
_entity.pdbx_description
1 polymer ?
#
loop_
_entity_poly.entity_id
_entity_poly.type
_entity_poly.pdbx_seq_one_letter_code
_entity_poly.pdbx_strand_id
1 'polypeptide(L)'
;MHVGRLILFIIALGLLLVSVRQFMNGYSDWQQAQIAEEAYRAEIRKLEAERDLLQKRVEMLKGDTLTKERLARKRLGYVKPGELKFKVVKPDAVE
;
A
#
# COMPACT_ATOMS: atom_id res chain seq x y z
N MET A 1 -48.07 -49.80 -4.26
CA MET A 1 -46.66 -49.52 -3.92
C MET A 1 -46.01 -48.43 -4.81
N HIS A 2 -46.77 -47.63 -5.56
CA HIS A 2 -46.21 -46.61 -6.48
C HIS A 2 -46.03 -45.24 -5.84
N VAL A 3 -46.89 -44.88 -4.88
CA VAL A 3 -46.87 -43.57 -4.20
C VAL A 3 -45.59 -43.39 -3.36
N GLY A 4 -45.16 -44.43 -2.64
CA GLY A 4 -43.90 -44.39 -1.89
C GLY A 4 -42.65 -44.25 -2.77
N ARG A 5 -42.66 -44.87 -3.96
CA ARG A 5 -41.58 -44.71 -4.95
C ARG A 5 -41.53 -43.29 -5.53
N LEU A 6 -42.69 -42.67 -5.76
CA LEU A 6 -42.77 -41.28 -6.23
C LEU A 6 -42.24 -40.29 -5.18
N ILE A 7 -42.61 -40.47 -3.90
CA ILE A 7 -42.12 -39.63 -2.80
C ILE A 7 -40.60 -39.75 -2.66
N LEU A 8 -40.06 -40.97 -2.71
CA LEU A 8 -38.60 -41.18 -2.69
C LEU A 8 -37.91 -40.54 -3.91
N PHE A 9 -38.52 -40.61 -5.09
CA PHE A 9 -37.98 -39.95 -6.28
C PHE A 9 -37.95 -38.43 -6.14
N ILE A 10 -39.00 -37.82 -5.59
CA ILE A 10 -39.06 -36.37 -5.37
C ILE A 10 -38.00 -35.93 -4.35
N ILE A 11 -37.83 -36.69 -3.26
CA ILE A 11 -36.80 -36.42 -2.25
C ILE A 11 -35.39 -36.56 -2.84
N ALA A 12 -35.14 -37.62 -3.62
CA ALA A 12 -33.87 -37.82 -4.29
C ALA A 12 -33.57 -36.70 -5.30
N LEU A 13 -34.58 -36.27 -6.05
CA LEU A 13 -34.44 -35.17 -7.01
C LEU A 13 -34.17 -33.83 -6.31
N GLY A 14 -34.83 -33.58 -5.17
CA GLY A 14 -34.58 -32.40 -4.35
C GLY A 14 -33.16 -32.36 -3.80
N LEU A 15 -32.67 -33.48 -3.26
CA LEU A 15 -31.29 -33.60 -2.78
C LEU A 15 -30.26 -33.43 -3.91
N LEU A 16 -30.55 -33.98 -5.09
CA LEU A 16 -29.68 -33.84 -6.26
C LEU A 16 -29.57 -32.37 -6.70
N LEU A 17 -30.68 -31.63 -6.75
CA LEU A 17 -30.70 -30.21 -7.11
C LEU A 17 -29.90 -29.35 -6.12
N VAL A 18 -30.04 -29.61 -4.82
CA VAL A 18 -29.28 -28.89 -3.77
C VAL A 18 -27.78 -29.19 -3.90
N SER A 19 -27.42 -30.45 -4.11
CA SER A 19 -26.02 -30.87 -4.28
C SER A 19 -25.37 -30.23 -5.50
N VAL A 20 -26.05 -30.22 -6.65
CA VAL A 20 -25.55 -29.57 -7.88
C VAL A 20 -25.36 -28.06 -7.67
N ARG A 21 -26.32 -27.40 -7.02
CA ARG A 21 -26.22 -25.96 -6.72
C ARG A 21 -25.03 -25.65 -5.80
N GLN A 22 -24.83 -26.47 -4.76
CA GLN A 22 -23.71 -26.30 -3.83
C GLN A 22 -22.36 -26.52 -4.52
N PHE A 23 -22.27 -27.50 -5.41
CA PHE A 23 -21.07 -27.78 -6.18
C PHE A 23 -20.70 -26.62 -7.13
N MET A 24 -21.69 -26.04 -7.81
CA MET A 24 -21.48 -24.89 -8.71
C MET A 24 -20.98 -23.65 -7.96
N ASN A 25 -21.59 -23.33 -6.80
CA ASN A 25 -21.16 -22.18 -5.99
C ASN A 25 -19.76 -22.37 -5.42
N GLY A 26 -19.43 -23.57 -4.93
CA GLY A 26 -18.10 -23.85 -4.39
C GLY A 26 -16.97 -23.68 -5.42
N TYR A 27 -17.24 -24.05 -6.69
CA TYR A 27 -16.26 -23.89 -7.76
C TYR A 27 -16.06 -22.42 -8.18
N SER A 28 -17.15 -21.63 -8.24
CA SER A 28 -17.04 -20.19 -8.53
C SER A 28 -16.32 -19.42 -7.43
N ASP A 29 -16.59 -19.76 -6.17
CA ASP A 29 -15.97 -19.11 -5.01
C ASP A 29 -14.46 -19.41 -4.96
N TRP A 30 -14.07 -20.64 -5.30
CA TRP A 30 -12.66 -21.02 -5.38
C TRP A 30 -11.91 -20.26 -6.49
N GLN A 31 -12.52 -20.13 -7.68
CA GLN A 31 -11.93 -19.34 -8.76
C GLN A 31 -11.79 -17.85 -8.39
N GLN A 32 -12.83 -17.27 -7.79
CA GLN A 32 -12.77 -15.87 -7.34
C GLN A 32 -11.72 -15.67 -6.24
N ALA A 33 -11.60 -16.62 -5.30
CA ALA A 33 -10.59 -16.56 -4.25
C ALA A 33 -9.17 -16.60 -4.83
N GLN A 34 -8.91 -17.44 -5.84
CA GLN A 34 -7.61 -17.49 -6.50
C GLN A 34 -7.25 -16.20 -7.24
N ILE A 35 -8.19 -15.62 -7.99
CA ILE A 35 -7.97 -14.35 -8.68
C ILE A 35 -7.70 -13.22 -7.66
N ALA A 36 -8.47 -13.19 -6.57
CA ALA A 36 -8.29 -12.21 -5.50
C ALA A 36 -6.92 -12.38 -4.82
N GLU A 37 -6.49 -13.62 -4.55
CA GLU A 37 -5.19 -13.91 -3.94
C GLU A 37 -4.04 -13.40 -4.82
N GLU A 38 -4.08 -13.65 -6.13
CA GLU A 38 -3.07 -13.15 -7.06
C GLU A 38 -3.04 -11.62 -7.12
N ALA A 39 -4.21 -10.98 -7.15
CA ALA A 39 -4.33 -9.52 -7.15
C ALA A 39 -3.73 -8.90 -5.88
N TYR A 40 -4.07 -9.44 -4.70
CA TYR A 40 -3.50 -8.96 -3.43
C TYR A 40 -1.99 -9.19 -3.35
N ARG A 41 -1.48 -10.33 -3.82
CA ARG A 41 -0.03 -10.58 -3.88
C ARG A 41 0.69 -9.61 -4.82
N ALA A 42 0.08 -9.25 -5.95
CA ALA A 42 0.63 -8.24 -6.84
C ALA A 42 0.66 -6.85 -6.19
N GLU A 43 -0.41 -6.48 -5.47
CA GLU A 43 -0.51 -5.20 -4.78
C GLU A 43 0.50 -5.09 -3.62
N ILE A 44 0.66 -6.14 -2.82
CA ILE A 44 1.67 -6.20 -1.75
C ILE A 44 3.07 -5.98 -2.34
N ARG A 45 3.43 -6.70 -3.41
CA ARG A 45 4.75 -6.55 -4.06
C ARG A 45 4.99 -5.13 -4.58
N LYS A 46 3.95 -4.49 -5.12
CA LYS A 46 4.03 -3.10 -5.59
C LYS A 46 4.28 -2.14 -4.43
N LEU A 47 3.54 -2.30 -3.33
CA LEU A 47 3.67 -1.47 -2.13
C LEU A 47 5.03 -1.67 -1.44
N GLU A 48 5.53 -2.90 -1.37
CA GLU A 48 6.87 -3.20 -0.84
C GLU A 48 7.96 -2.53 -1.66
N ALA A 49 7.88 -2.61 -3.00
CA ALA A 49 8.84 -1.95 -3.89
C ALA A 49 8.81 -0.42 -3.72
N GLU A 50 7.62 0.17 -3.58
CA GLU A 50 7.47 1.61 -3.34
C GLU A 50 8.04 2.02 -1.98
N ARG A 51 7.75 1.24 -0.93
CA ARG A 51 8.28 1.45 0.41
C ARG A 51 9.80 1.42 0.42
N ASP A 52 10.41 0.43 -0.23
CA ASP A 52 11.86 0.31 -0.30
C ASP A 52 12.51 1.44 -1.09
N LEU A 53 11.88 1.88 -2.19
CA LEU A 53 12.34 3.03 -2.96
C LEU A 53 12.26 4.33 -2.15
N LEU A 54 11.16 4.54 -1.43
CA LEU A 54 10.99 5.70 -0.55
C LEU A 54 11.99 5.67 0.61
N GLN A 55 12.22 4.50 1.20
CA GLN A 55 13.18 4.35 2.28
C GLN A 55 14.61 4.69 1.82
N LYS A 56 15.03 4.18 0.65
CA LYS A 56 16.31 4.58 0.03
C LYS A 56 16.39 6.08 -0.22
N ARG A 57 15.32 6.72 -0.70
CA ARG A 57 15.28 8.17 -0.88
C ARG A 57 15.43 8.91 0.45
N VAL A 58 14.75 8.47 1.49
CA VAL A 58 14.87 9.05 2.84
C VAL A 58 16.30 8.90 3.35
N GLU A 59 16.95 7.75 3.17
CA GLU A 59 18.33 7.53 3.58
C GLU A 59 19.31 8.43 2.82
N MET A 60 19.16 8.57 1.50
CA MET A 60 19.96 9.50 0.70
C MET A 60 19.76 10.95 1.17
N LEU A 61 18.52 11.39 1.37
CA LEU A 61 18.20 12.73 1.89
C LEU A 61 18.70 12.91 3.34
N LYS A 62 18.76 11.83 4.12
CA LYS A 62 19.28 11.87 5.49
C LYS A 62 20.80 12.03 5.51
N GLY A 63 21.50 11.32 4.62
CA GLY A 63 22.95 11.35 4.46
C GLY A 63 23.48 12.65 3.87
N ASP A 64 22.63 13.42 3.17
CA ASP A 64 22.96 14.76 2.68
C ASP A 64 22.85 15.82 3.80
N THR A 65 23.68 15.67 4.82
CA THR A 65 23.83 16.60 5.94
C THR A 65 24.19 18.01 5.46
N LEU A 66 24.94 18.13 4.36
CA LEU A 66 25.26 19.41 3.72
C LEU A 66 24.01 20.13 3.20
N THR A 67 23.08 19.43 2.56
CA THR A 67 21.83 20.03 2.10
C THR A 67 20.90 20.41 3.26
N LYS A 68 20.82 19.58 4.31
CA LYS A 68 20.06 19.95 5.53
C LYS A 68 20.64 21.20 6.19
N GLU A 69 21.96 21.26 6.36
CA GLU A 69 22.64 22.41 6.96
C GLU A 69 22.50 23.66 6.08
N ARG A 70 22.61 23.52 4.75
CA ARG A 70 22.38 24.61 3.80
C ARG A 70 20.94 25.12 3.86
N LEU A 71 19.94 24.24 3.99
CA LEU A 71 18.53 24.63 4.11
C LEU A 71 18.25 25.31 5.45
N ALA A 72 18.80 24.79 6.55
CA ALA A 72 18.71 25.38 7.87
C ALA A 72 19.35 26.78 7.93
N ARG A 73 20.54 26.94 7.35
CA ARG A 73 21.24 28.24 7.24
C ARG A 73 20.47 29.24 6.36
N LYS A 74 19.96 28.81 5.19
CA LYS A 74 19.25 29.71 4.25
C LYS A 74 17.84 30.09 4.69
N ARG A 75 17.03 29.13 5.16
CA ARG A 75 15.60 29.39 5.48
C ARG A 75 15.37 29.82 6.91
N LEU A 76 16.11 29.26 7.85
CA LEU A 76 15.90 29.49 9.28
C LEU A 76 16.97 30.41 9.88
N GLY A 77 18.01 30.76 9.12
CA GLY A 77 19.07 31.66 9.56
C GLY A 77 19.95 31.09 10.66
N TYR A 78 19.91 29.77 10.88
CA TYR A 78 20.73 29.10 11.90
C TYR A 78 22.22 29.24 11.60
N VAL A 79 22.99 29.45 12.66
CA VAL A 79 24.45 29.56 12.66
C VAL A 79 24.98 28.60 13.71
N LYS A 80 26.09 27.90 13.45
CA LYS A 80 26.66 26.98 14.46
C LYS A 80 27.22 27.79 15.64
N PRO A 81 27.16 27.26 16.88
CA PRO A 81 27.81 27.89 18.03
C PRO A 81 29.31 28.09 17.74
N GLY A 82 29.77 29.35 17.77
CA GLY A 82 31.16 29.72 17.46
C GLY A 82 31.42 30.25 16.03
N GLU A 83 30.44 30.23 15.11
CA GLU A 83 30.57 30.88 13.80
C GLU A 83 30.25 32.39 13.87
N LEU A 84 31.08 33.22 13.22
CA LEU A 84 30.87 34.67 13.11
C LEU A 84 30.00 35.00 11.88
N LYS A 85 28.82 35.59 12.12
CA LYS A 85 27.89 36.01 11.05
C LYS A 85 28.17 37.47 10.65
N PHE A 86 28.63 37.66 9.42
CA PHE A 86 28.79 39.01 8.84
C PHE A 86 27.49 39.42 8.14
N LYS A 87 26.93 40.57 8.56
CA LYS A 87 25.83 41.22 7.83
C LYS A 87 26.45 42.36 7.02
N VAL A 88 26.43 42.22 5.70
CA VAL A 88 26.84 43.32 4.81
C VAL A 88 25.74 44.38 4.88
N VAL A 89 26.02 45.47 5.58
CA VAL A 89 25.18 46.67 5.57
C VAL A 89 25.67 47.52 4.40
N LYS A 90 24.76 47.98 3.53
CA LYS A 90 25.14 49.06 2.61
C LYS A 90 25.54 50.25 3.48
N PRO A 91 26.67 50.92 3.18
CA PRO A 91 26.95 52.19 3.82
C PRO A 91 25.79 53.12 3.45
N ASP A 92 24.97 53.46 4.43
CA ASP A 92 24.03 54.56 4.28
C ASP A 92 24.87 55.76 3.90
N ALA A 93 24.50 56.40 2.79
CA ALA A 93 25.16 57.58 2.29
C ALA A 93 25.32 58.56 3.45
N VAL A 94 26.57 58.81 3.82
CA VAL A 94 26.93 59.85 4.78
C VAL A 94 26.70 61.16 4.04
N GLU A 95 25.55 61.80 4.31
CA GLU A 95 25.38 63.26 4.19
C GLU A 95 25.40 63.87 5.59
#